data_AF-A0A345BJN2-F1
#
_entry.id   AF-A0A345BJN2-F1
#
_cell.length_a   1.000
_cell.length_b   1.000
_cell.length_c   1.000
_cell.angle_alpha   90.00
_cell.angle_beta   90.00
_cell.angle_gamma   90.00
#
_symmetry.space_group_name_H-M   'P 1'
#
loop_
_entity.id
_entity.type
_entity.pdbx_description
1 polymer ?
#
loop_
_entity_poly.entity_id
_entity_poly.type
_entity_poly.pdbx_seq_one_letter_code
_entity_poly.pdbx_strand_id
1 'polypeptide(L)'
;MAGDLWLVGDCTNHGGLSDAIIVSPDYRLLPEATGADIFDDVEAFWNWLHTSLPSLAQSYSWQAQPDLTRILCVGQSGGGSMAVHSALLHPEYSIKVIVSLYAPLYHNVPNLTVPRPRRILGTMPPPPRKAEGLIRSYIKQSKGSVRTGGNPFDMWELLLCLLQQGRLISLMNIKPDSRLDTPFLLRQVGKLPPLWLIHGEDDSVVGPSTICVHRVIF
;
A
#
# COMPACT_ATOMS: atom_id res chain seq x y z
N MET A 1 1.66 7.07 -4.92
CA MET A 1 0.28 7.58 -4.76
C MET A 1 -0.44 6.73 -3.74
N ALA A 2 -0.96 7.38 -2.69
CA ALA A 2 -1.25 6.83 -1.37
C ALA A 2 -2.16 5.60 -1.34
N GLY A 3 -1.95 4.80 -0.30
CA GLY A 3 -3.03 4.08 0.34
C GLY A 3 -2.71 3.96 1.82
N ASP A 4 -3.65 4.36 2.65
CA ASP A 4 -3.41 4.54 4.08
C ASP A 4 -3.34 3.17 4.76
N LEU A 5 -2.28 2.92 5.54
CA LEU A 5 -2.15 1.73 6.41
C LEU A 5 -2.72 2.08 7.78
N TRP A 6 -3.63 1.27 8.33
CA TRP A 6 -4.20 1.50 9.66
C TRP A 6 -3.90 0.29 10.53
N LEU A 7 -3.16 0.53 11.63
CA LEU A 7 -3.03 -0.42 12.72
C LEU A 7 -4.05 -0.10 13.80
N VAL A 8 -4.87 -1.10 14.16
CA VAL A 8 -5.74 -1.06 15.34
C VAL A 8 -5.19 -2.05 16.36
N GLY A 9 -4.66 -1.51 17.47
CA GLY A 9 -4.37 -2.27 18.69
C GLY A 9 -5.50 -2.08 19.68
N ASP A 10 -6.19 -3.16 20.06
CA ASP A 10 -7.28 -3.08 21.05
C ASP A 10 -6.70 -2.78 22.45
N CYS A 11 -7.27 -1.79 23.14
CA CYS A 11 -6.81 -1.37 24.46
C CYS A 11 -7.72 -1.96 25.54
N THR A 12 -7.19 -2.85 26.37
CA THR A 12 -7.92 -3.29 27.57
C THR A 12 -7.94 -2.14 28.58
N ASN A 13 -9.04 -1.40 28.66
CA ASN A 13 -9.68 -0.87 29.88
C ASN A 13 -10.68 0.23 29.49
N HIS A 14 -11.96 -0.01 29.80
CA HIS A 14 -13.15 0.88 29.70
C HIS A 14 -14.02 0.69 28.45
N GLY A 15 -15.11 -0.06 28.59
CA GLY A 15 -16.06 -0.43 27.51
C GLY A 15 -16.85 0.72 26.85
N GLY A 16 -16.14 1.64 26.21
CA GLY A 16 -16.64 2.59 25.23
C GLY A 16 -16.38 2.11 23.80
N LEU A 17 -17.04 2.73 22.82
CA LEU A 17 -17.03 2.32 21.40
C LEU A 17 -15.70 2.50 20.65
N SER A 18 -14.57 2.74 21.33
CA SER A 18 -13.26 2.84 20.68
C SER A 18 -12.13 2.43 21.61
N ASP A 19 -12.13 1.17 22.05
CA ASP A 19 -11.01 0.51 22.72
C ASP A 19 -9.89 0.22 21.71
N ALA A 20 -9.38 1.23 21.01
CA ALA A 20 -8.44 1.07 19.91
C ALA A 20 -7.46 2.24 19.81
N ILE A 21 -6.16 1.94 19.70
CA ILE A 21 -5.16 2.91 19.23
C ILE A 21 -5.06 2.77 17.71
N ILE A 22 -5.32 3.88 17.02
CA ILE A 22 -5.23 3.99 15.56
C ILE A 22 -3.90 4.64 15.20
N VAL A 23 -3.10 3.95 14.39
CA VAL A 23 -1.85 4.50 13.84
C VAL A 23 -1.88 4.45 12.32
N SER A 24 -1.53 5.58 11.69
CA SER A 24 -1.40 5.75 10.24
C SER A 24 0.03 6.17 9.91
N PRO A 25 0.90 5.28 9.42
CA PRO A 25 2.25 5.63 9.03
C PRO A 25 2.27 6.37 7.71
N ASP A 26 3.07 7.44 7.68
CA ASP A 26 3.52 8.04 6.44
C ASP A 26 4.63 7.20 5.83
N TYR A 27 4.62 7.10 4.51
CA TYR A 27 5.70 6.51 3.73
C TYR A 27 5.84 7.27 2.41
N ARG A 28 7.03 7.24 1.82
CA ARG A 28 7.32 7.93 0.57
C ARG A 28 6.46 7.38 -0.57
N LEU A 29 6.05 8.24 -1.50
CA LEU A 29 5.14 7.90 -2.58
C LEU A 29 5.83 7.93 -3.95
N LEU A 30 5.35 7.08 -4.85
CA LEU A 30 5.66 7.16 -6.28
C LEU A 30 5.04 8.42 -6.92
N PRO A 31 5.68 9.01 -7.96
CA PRO A 31 6.96 8.56 -8.57
C PRO A 31 8.23 9.19 -7.97
N GLU A 32 8.13 9.95 -6.89
CA GLU A 32 9.26 10.62 -6.22
C GLU A 32 10.21 9.63 -5.52
N ALA A 33 9.67 8.49 -5.11
CA ALA A 33 10.41 7.38 -4.52
C ALA A 33 10.31 6.10 -5.35
N THR A 34 11.08 5.07 -4.96
CA THR A 34 11.02 3.72 -5.53
C THR A 34 10.18 2.77 -4.67
N GLY A 35 9.94 1.55 -5.17
CA GLY A 35 9.29 0.50 -4.37
C GLY A 35 10.11 0.09 -3.16
N ALA A 36 11.44 0.03 -3.29
CA ALA A 36 12.35 -0.26 -2.19
C ALA A 36 12.26 0.80 -1.09
N ASP A 37 12.20 2.07 -1.46
CA ASP A 37 12.06 3.19 -0.52
C ASP A 37 10.76 3.10 0.30
N ILE A 38 9.66 2.74 -0.36
CA ILE A 38 8.37 2.51 0.31
C ILE A 38 8.51 1.42 1.37
N PHE A 39 9.13 0.28 1.02
CA PHE A 39 9.31 -0.80 1.98
C PHE A 39 10.26 -0.45 3.12
N ASP A 40 11.31 0.31 2.85
CA ASP A 40 12.23 0.81 3.89
C ASP A 40 11.47 1.70 4.91
N ASP A 41 10.52 2.53 4.44
CA ASP A 41 9.70 3.37 5.32
C ASP A 41 8.69 2.54 6.13
N VAL A 42 8.06 1.53 5.52
CA VAL A 42 7.15 0.60 6.21
C VAL A 42 7.90 -0.21 7.27
N GLU A 43 9.12 -0.65 6.98
CA GLU A 43 10.00 -1.34 7.93
C GLU A 43 10.40 -0.41 9.09
N ALA A 44 10.75 0.85 8.80
CA ALA A 44 11.03 1.84 9.83
C ALA A 44 9.81 2.09 10.75
N PHE A 45 8.59 2.10 10.18
CA PHE A 45 7.36 2.19 10.95
C PHE A 45 7.18 1.01 11.90
N TRP A 46 7.33 -0.23 11.42
CA TRP A 46 7.19 -1.41 12.26
C TRP A 46 8.20 -1.43 13.42
N ASN A 47 9.44 -1.04 13.13
CA ASN A 47 10.46 -0.87 14.16
C ASN A 47 10.05 0.17 15.21
N TRP A 48 9.55 1.34 14.79
CA TRP A 48 9.03 2.36 15.70
C TRP A 48 7.84 1.87 16.54
N LEU A 49 6.91 1.16 15.91
CA LEU A 49 5.72 0.61 16.58
C LEU A 49 6.11 -0.32 17.74
N HIS A 50 7.09 -1.20 17.52
CA HIS A 50 7.49 -2.18 18.53
C HIS A 50 8.47 -1.63 19.58
N THR A 51 9.30 -0.65 19.22
CA THR A 51 10.37 -0.16 20.12
C THR A 51 10.05 1.15 20.82
N SER A 52 9.26 2.03 20.17
CA SER A 52 9.06 3.41 20.62
C SER A 52 7.64 3.67 21.09
N LEU A 53 6.61 3.16 20.40
CA LEU A 53 5.22 3.45 20.75
C LEU A 53 4.86 3.10 22.22
N PRO A 54 5.25 1.93 22.78
CA PRO A 54 4.93 1.61 24.18
C PRO A 54 5.56 2.60 25.18
N SER A 55 6.81 3.01 24.97
CA SER A 55 7.48 3.96 25.86
C SER A 55 6.91 5.37 25.72
N LEU A 56 6.51 5.78 24.51
CA LEU A 56 5.81 7.04 24.28
C LEU A 56 4.45 7.06 24.97
N ALA A 57 3.66 5.99 24.84
CA ALA A 57 2.36 5.90 25.52
C ALA A 57 2.50 6.02 27.04
N GLN A 58 3.55 5.43 27.62
CA GLN A 58 3.87 5.58 29.03
C GLN A 58 4.32 7.01 29.38
N SER A 59 5.27 7.58 28.62
CA SER A 59 5.84 8.90 28.92
C SER A 59 4.80 10.02 28.81
N TYR A 60 3.88 9.92 27.85
CA TYR A 60 2.79 10.87 27.67
C TYR A 60 1.54 10.52 28.48
N SER A 61 1.61 9.50 29.35
CA SER A 61 0.51 9.07 30.22
C SER A 61 -0.80 8.87 29.45
N TRP A 62 -0.73 8.18 28.31
CA TRP A 62 -1.92 7.83 27.55
C TRP A 62 -2.87 7.01 28.44
N GLN A 63 -4.17 7.28 28.32
CA GLN A 63 -5.21 6.52 29.03
C GLN A 63 -5.33 5.08 28.51
N ALA A 64 -4.67 4.78 27.41
CA ALA A 64 -4.64 3.51 26.73
C ALA A 64 -3.19 3.05 26.54
N GLN A 65 -2.96 1.74 26.62
CA GLN A 65 -1.66 1.13 26.38
C GLN A 65 -1.69 0.34 25.06
N PRO A 66 -0.70 0.50 24.17
CA PRO A 66 -0.62 -0.29 22.95
C PRO A 66 -0.55 -1.80 23.24
N ASP A 67 -1.55 -2.56 22.82
CA ASP A 67 -1.49 -4.02 22.79
C ASP A 67 -0.97 -4.51 21.44
N LEU A 68 0.35 -4.71 21.36
CA LEU A 68 1.02 -5.19 20.16
C LEU A 68 0.78 -6.69 19.88
N THR A 69 -0.03 -7.38 20.69
CA THR A 69 -0.45 -8.76 20.43
C THR A 69 -1.76 -8.85 19.65
N ARG A 70 -2.48 -7.72 19.49
CA ARG A 70 -3.79 -7.64 18.82
C ARG A 70 -3.77 -6.58 17.73
N ILE A 71 -3.01 -6.83 16.67
CA ILE A 71 -2.83 -5.88 15.56
C ILE A 71 -3.75 -6.24 14.38
N LEU A 72 -4.59 -5.30 13.97
CA LEU A 72 -5.34 -5.34 12.70
C LEU A 72 -4.67 -4.39 11.70
N CYS A 73 -4.34 -4.87 10.50
CA CYS A 73 -3.85 -4.05 9.39
C CYS A 73 -4.97 -3.79 8.38
N VAL A 74 -5.32 -2.53 8.13
CA VAL A 74 -6.27 -2.15 7.07
C VAL A 74 -5.57 -1.28 6.04
N GLY A 75 -5.88 -1.47 4.76
CA GLY A 75 -5.45 -0.51 3.75
C GLY A 75 -6.22 -0.55 2.45
N GLN A 76 -6.11 0.54 1.70
CA GLN A 76 -6.78 0.77 0.42
C GLN A 76 -5.77 0.90 -0.71
N SER A 77 -6.04 0.36 -1.90
CA SER A 77 -5.14 0.47 -3.06
C SER A 77 -3.70 0.07 -2.68
N GLY A 78 -2.70 0.90 -2.95
CA GLY A 78 -1.30 0.64 -2.57
C GLY A 78 -1.10 0.40 -1.06
N GLY A 79 -1.93 1.00 -0.21
CA GLY A 79 -1.94 0.77 1.23
C GLY A 79 -2.46 -0.59 1.62
N GLY A 80 -3.45 -1.10 0.88
CA GLY A 80 -3.92 -2.47 1.02
C GLY A 80 -2.84 -3.47 0.62
N SER A 81 -1.98 -3.11 -0.34
CA SER A 81 -0.77 -3.89 -0.64
C SER A 81 0.21 -3.83 0.53
N MET A 82 0.44 -2.67 1.14
CA MET A 82 1.33 -2.54 2.30
C MET A 82 0.80 -3.29 3.54
N ALA A 83 -0.51 -3.31 3.76
CA ALA A 83 -1.14 -4.10 4.82
C ALA A 83 -0.87 -5.60 4.65
N VAL A 84 -0.99 -6.11 3.41
CA VAL A 84 -0.67 -7.52 3.09
C VAL A 84 0.83 -7.78 3.20
N HIS A 85 1.68 -6.90 2.65
CA HIS A 85 3.13 -7.06 2.70
C HIS A 85 3.67 -7.00 4.13
N SER A 86 3.04 -6.24 5.02
CA SER A 86 3.43 -6.19 6.43
C SER A 86 3.36 -7.56 7.09
N ALA A 87 2.29 -8.33 6.84
CA ALA A 87 2.19 -9.70 7.35
C ALA A 87 3.08 -10.70 6.63
N LEU A 88 3.40 -10.44 5.36
CA LEU A 88 4.32 -11.27 4.59
C LEU A 88 5.79 -11.08 5.01
N LEU A 89 6.17 -9.85 5.33
CA LEU A 89 7.55 -9.50 5.66
C LEU A 89 7.84 -9.64 7.15
N HIS A 90 6.81 -9.53 8.00
CA HIS A 90 6.96 -9.55 9.44
C HIS A 90 6.01 -10.54 10.13
N PRO A 91 6.13 -11.86 9.86
CA PRO A 91 5.32 -12.88 10.53
C PRO A 91 5.50 -12.87 12.06
N GLU A 92 6.63 -12.39 12.56
CA GLU A 92 6.94 -12.27 13.99
C GLU A 92 6.03 -11.29 14.74
N TYR A 93 5.47 -10.27 14.07
CA TYR A 93 4.59 -9.29 14.70
C TYR A 93 3.17 -9.78 14.95
N SER A 94 2.86 -11.04 14.57
CA SER A 94 1.60 -11.71 14.94
C SER A 94 0.33 -10.90 14.60
N ILE A 95 0.35 -10.18 13.47
CA ILE A 95 -0.82 -9.48 12.90
C ILE A 95 -2.01 -10.45 12.90
N LYS A 96 -3.13 -10.04 13.48
CA LYS A 96 -4.29 -10.91 13.71
C LYS A 96 -5.26 -10.92 12.55
N VAL A 97 -5.43 -9.80 11.88
CA VAL A 97 -6.36 -9.66 10.76
C VAL A 97 -5.78 -8.65 9.77
N ILE A 98 -6.03 -8.89 8.49
CA ILE A 98 -5.75 -7.94 7.42
C ILE A 98 -7.06 -7.64 6.69
N VAL A 99 -7.33 -6.36 6.41
CA VAL A 99 -8.38 -5.92 5.51
C VAL A 99 -7.75 -5.17 4.35
N SER A 100 -7.87 -5.73 3.14
CA SER A 100 -7.28 -5.19 1.92
C SER A 100 -8.38 -4.78 0.94
N LEU A 101 -8.46 -3.49 0.66
CA LEU A 101 -9.49 -2.90 -0.20
C LEU A 101 -8.87 -2.52 -1.54
N TYR A 102 -9.33 -3.14 -2.62
CA TYR A 102 -8.94 -2.91 -4.03
C TYR A 102 -7.42 -2.77 -4.24
N ALA A 103 -6.64 -3.61 -3.55
CA ALA A 103 -5.19 -3.53 -3.56
C ALA A 103 -4.57 -4.27 -4.75
N PRO A 104 -3.63 -3.66 -5.49
CA PRO A 104 -2.82 -4.41 -6.44
C PRO A 104 -1.78 -5.25 -5.68
N LEU A 105 -2.04 -6.55 -5.51
CA LEU A 105 -1.11 -7.48 -4.85
C LEU A 105 -0.07 -8.04 -5.82
N TYR A 106 -0.41 -8.17 -7.11
CA TYR A 106 0.47 -8.65 -8.16
C TYR A 106 0.81 -7.49 -9.09
N HIS A 107 2.01 -6.96 -8.92
CA HIS A 107 2.48 -5.79 -9.66
C HIS A 107 2.88 -6.13 -11.11
N ASN A 108 3.48 -7.30 -11.33
CA ASN A 108 3.99 -7.70 -12.64
C ASN A 108 2.93 -8.38 -13.52
N VAL A 109 1.83 -7.67 -13.80
CA VAL A 109 0.74 -8.14 -14.66
C VAL A 109 0.57 -7.23 -15.88
N PRO A 110 0.14 -7.76 -17.05
CA PRO A 110 -0.02 -6.94 -18.26
C PRO A 110 -0.89 -5.69 -18.07
N ASN A 111 -1.89 -5.74 -17.18
CA ASN A 111 -2.72 -4.58 -16.84
C ASN A 111 -1.95 -3.40 -16.24
N LEU A 112 -0.77 -3.61 -15.67
CA LEU A 112 0.07 -2.58 -15.06
C LEU A 112 1.38 -2.33 -15.81
N THR A 113 1.81 -3.26 -16.68
CA THR A 113 3.10 -3.20 -17.38
C THR A 113 3.00 -2.93 -18.88
N VAL A 114 1.86 -3.23 -19.53
CA VAL A 114 1.70 -3.05 -20.98
C VAL A 114 0.99 -1.72 -21.29
N PRO A 115 1.63 -0.80 -22.03
CA PRO A 115 1.01 0.44 -22.46
C PRO A 115 -0.21 0.18 -23.35
N ARG A 116 -1.37 0.78 -23.05
CA ARG A 116 -2.58 0.69 -23.88
C ARG A 116 -3.56 1.84 -23.62
N PRO A 117 -4.30 2.30 -24.64
CA PRO A 117 -5.48 3.12 -24.41
C PRO A 117 -6.51 2.34 -23.56
N ARG A 118 -6.99 2.95 -22.48
CA ARG A 118 -8.04 2.38 -21.62
C ARG A 118 -8.81 3.48 -20.92
N ARG A 119 -10.09 3.23 -20.64
CA ARG A 119 -10.87 4.04 -19.69
C ARG A 119 -10.51 3.62 -18.27
N ILE A 120 -10.37 4.60 -17.40
CA ILE A 120 -10.11 4.42 -15.98
C ILE A 120 -11.12 5.30 -15.23
N LEU A 121 -11.99 4.68 -14.43
CA LEU A 121 -13.17 5.33 -13.81
C LEU A 121 -13.96 6.18 -14.82
N GLY A 122 -14.30 5.59 -15.97
CA GLY A 122 -15.05 6.24 -17.06
C GLY A 122 -14.26 7.26 -17.89
N THR A 123 -13.11 7.73 -17.41
CA THR A 123 -12.31 8.78 -18.03
C THR A 123 -11.24 8.21 -18.95
N MET A 124 -11.03 8.84 -20.10
CA MET A 124 -9.89 8.54 -20.98
C MET A 124 -8.69 9.38 -20.56
N PRO A 125 -7.51 8.78 -20.28
CA PRO A 125 -6.27 9.53 -20.13
C PRO A 125 -5.92 10.29 -21.43
N PRO A 126 -5.03 11.29 -21.36
CA PRO A 126 -4.50 11.97 -22.55
C PRO A 126 -3.96 10.99 -23.62
N PRO A 127 -3.88 11.40 -24.90
CA PRO A 127 -3.26 10.59 -25.94
C PRO A 127 -1.82 10.16 -25.56
N PRO A 128 -1.35 8.97 -25.96
CA PRO A 128 -0.09 8.40 -25.45
C PRO A 128 1.13 9.33 -25.49
N ARG A 129 1.31 10.08 -26.58
CA ARG A 129 2.41 11.04 -26.71
C ARG A 129 2.33 12.18 -25.69
N LYS A 130 1.12 12.69 -25.42
CA LYS A 130 0.88 13.72 -24.41
C LYS A 130 1.06 13.15 -23.00
N ALA A 131 0.53 11.95 -22.74
CA ALA A 131 0.68 11.27 -21.46
C ALA A 131 2.14 11.03 -21.09
N GLU A 132 2.95 10.51 -22.01
CA GLU A 132 4.39 10.32 -21.81
C GLU A 132 5.12 11.66 -21.61
N GLY A 133 4.71 12.72 -22.31
CA GLY A 133 5.24 14.07 -22.11
C GLY A 133 4.96 14.63 -20.72
N LEU A 134 3.75 14.39 -20.18
CA LEU A 134 3.36 14.78 -18.82
C LEU A 134 4.17 14.02 -17.78
N ILE A 135 4.32 12.70 -17.93
CA ILE A 135 5.13 11.85 -17.03
C ILE A 135 6.58 12.35 -16.97
N ARG A 136 7.22 12.58 -18.13
CA ARG A 136 8.61 13.06 -18.20
C ARG A 136 8.78 14.44 -17.58
N SER A 137 7.84 15.34 -17.85
CA SER A 137 7.85 16.69 -17.28
C SER A 137 7.75 16.64 -15.75
N TYR A 138 6.84 15.82 -15.23
CA TYR A 138 6.66 15.63 -13.79
C TYR A 138 7.94 15.08 -13.13
N ILE A 139 8.46 13.95 -13.62
CA ILE A 139 9.67 13.32 -13.06
C ILE A 139 10.86 14.29 -13.05
N LYS A 140 11.00 15.12 -14.08
CA LYS A 140 12.05 16.14 -14.14
C LYS A 140 11.86 17.21 -13.07
N GLN A 141 10.63 17.67 -12.85
CA GLN A 141 10.30 18.74 -11.90
C GLN A 141 10.33 18.26 -10.44
N SER A 142 9.93 17.01 -10.18
CA SER A 142 9.87 16.43 -8.84
C SER A 142 11.19 15.77 -8.41
N LYS A 143 12.25 15.83 -9.23
CA LYS A 143 13.53 15.21 -8.91
C LYS A 143 14.10 15.76 -7.59
N GLY A 144 14.31 14.87 -6.62
CA GLY A 144 14.83 15.21 -5.30
C GLY A 144 13.77 15.72 -4.31
N SER A 145 12.51 15.86 -4.74
CA SER A 145 11.40 16.09 -3.83
C SER A 145 10.95 14.78 -3.17
N VAL A 146 10.26 14.91 -2.03
CA VAL A 146 9.65 13.78 -1.32
C VAL A 146 8.17 14.09 -1.14
N ARG A 147 7.32 13.09 -1.42
CA ARG A 147 5.89 13.16 -1.18
C ARG A 147 5.47 12.00 -0.27
N THR A 148 4.84 12.31 0.85
CA THR A 148 4.22 11.31 1.76
C THR A 148 2.70 11.43 1.80
N GLY A 149 2.15 12.58 1.40
CA GLY A 149 0.71 12.83 1.39
C GLY A 149 0.31 13.93 0.40
N GLY A 150 -0.93 14.41 0.53
CA GLY A 150 -1.50 15.49 -0.27
C GLY A 150 -2.77 15.07 -1.01
N ASN A 151 -3.43 16.02 -1.67
CA ASN A 151 -4.71 15.78 -2.32
C ASN A 151 -4.58 14.72 -3.44
N PRO A 152 -5.35 13.62 -3.40
CA PRO A 152 -5.35 12.60 -4.45
C PRO A 152 -5.72 13.14 -5.82
N PHE A 153 -6.59 14.15 -5.89
CA PHE A 153 -7.05 14.74 -7.16
C PHE A 153 -5.92 15.43 -7.93
N ASP A 154 -4.95 16.03 -7.22
CA ASP A 154 -3.79 16.71 -7.84
C ASP A 154 -2.90 15.72 -8.61
N MET A 155 -2.87 14.47 -8.17
CA MET A 155 -2.04 13.40 -8.74
C MET A 155 -2.81 12.53 -9.74
N TRP A 156 -4.10 12.77 -9.91
CA TRP A 156 -4.98 11.88 -10.66
C TRP A 156 -4.60 11.80 -12.14
N GLU A 157 -4.36 12.94 -12.81
CA GLU A 157 -3.93 12.91 -14.23
C GLU A 157 -2.62 12.15 -14.42
N LEU A 158 -1.66 12.36 -13.50
CA LEU A 158 -0.40 11.63 -13.54
C LEU A 158 -0.62 10.13 -13.34
N LEU A 159 -1.46 9.71 -12.39
CA LEU A 159 -1.81 8.30 -12.19
C LEU A 159 -2.38 7.67 -13.46
N LEU A 160 -3.33 8.36 -14.09
CA LEU A 160 -3.94 7.91 -15.33
C LEU A 160 -2.91 7.73 -16.44
N CYS A 161 -1.98 8.68 -16.59
CA CYS A 161 -0.89 8.59 -17.55
C CYS A 161 0.06 7.43 -17.21
N LEU A 162 0.47 7.27 -15.95
CA LEU A 162 1.37 6.20 -15.51
C LEU A 162 0.77 4.82 -15.74
N LEU A 163 -0.51 4.64 -15.43
CA LEU A 163 -1.25 3.41 -15.69
C LEU A 163 -1.40 3.16 -17.20
N GLN A 164 -1.81 4.16 -17.98
CA GLN A 164 -1.99 4.01 -19.43
C GLN A 164 -0.68 3.64 -20.14
N GLN A 165 0.43 4.23 -19.70
CA GLN A 165 1.76 4.03 -20.31
C GLN A 165 2.54 2.87 -19.69
N GLY A 166 1.95 2.08 -18.78
CA GLY A 166 2.63 0.96 -18.13
C GLY A 166 3.87 1.37 -17.32
N ARG A 167 3.94 2.63 -16.87
CA ARG A 167 5.12 3.21 -16.23
C ARG A 167 5.18 2.96 -14.73
N LEU A 168 4.04 2.73 -14.08
CA LEU A 168 3.97 2.62 -12.62
C LEU A 168 4.96 1.56 -12.07
N ILE A 169 4.94 0.37 -12.66
CA ILE A 169 5.79 -0.75 -12.22
C ILE A 169 7.26 -0.51 -12.55
N SER A 170 7.56 0.15 -13.68
CA SER A 170 8.93 0.52 -14.02
C SER A 170 9.52 1.53 -13.03
N LEU A 171 8.71 2.44 -12.51
CA LEU A 171 9.13 3.43 -11.51
C LEU A 171 9.31 2.78 -10.13
N MET A 172 8.44 1.85 -9.76
CA MET A 172 8.62 1.03 -8.56
C MET A 172 9.94 0.25 -8.59
N ASN A 173 10.33 -0.29 -9.75
CA ASN A 173 11.51 -1.13 -9.92
C ASN A 173 12.79 -0.37 -10.32
N ILE A 174 12.84 0.97 -10.22
CA ILE A 174 14.10 1.71 -10.46
C ILE A 174 15.22 1.17 -9.58
N LYS A 175 14.91 0.89 -8.31
CA LYS A 175 15.74 0.10 -7.40
C LYS A 175 15.07 -1.28 -7.29
N PRO A 176 15.60 -2.33 -7.94
CA PRO A 176 15.06 -3.68 -7.81
C PRO A 176 15.07 -4.14 -6.36
N ASP A 177 13.99 -4.78 -5.93
CA ASP A 177 13.81 -5.23 -4.55
C ASP A 177 12.96 -6.50 -4.53
N SER A 178 13.41 -7.53 -3.80
CA SER A 178 12.69 -8.81 -3.71
C SER A 178 11.35 -8.68 -2.98
N ARG A 179 11.18 -7.66 -2.13
CA ARG A 179 9.93 -7.38 -1.41
C ARG A 179 8.77 -7.02 -2.36
N LEU A 180 9.06 -6.65 -3.60
CA LEU A 180 8.05 -6.38 -4.64
C LEU A 180 7.45 -7.66 -5.26
N ASP A 181 8.08 -8.83 -5.07
CA ASP A 181 7.61 -10.13 -5.57
C ASP A 181 6.68 -10.80 -4.55
N THR A 182 5.44 -10.34 -4.51
CA THR A 182 4.39 -10.90 -3.64
C THR A 182 4.18 -12.40 -3.85
N PRO A 183 4.13 -12.98 -5.07
CA PRO A 183 4.08 -14.44 -5.22
C PRO A 183 5.25 -15.17 -4.57
N PHE A 184 6.46 -14.62 -4.60
CA PHE A 184 7.61 -15.18 -3.91
C PHE A 184 7.42 -15.13 -2.39
N LEU A 185 7.03 -13.98 -1.83
CA LEU A 185 6.78 -13.83 -0.39
C LEU A 185 5.68 -14.78 0.12
N LEU A 186 4.58 -14.92 -0.62
CA LEU A 186 3.49 -15.84 -0.29
C LEU A 186 3.96 -17.30 -0.16
N ARG A 187 4.89 -17.73 -1.01
CA ARG A 187 5.49 -19.07 -0.94
C ARG A 187 6.40 -19.25 0.26
N GLN A 188 7.01 -18.18 0.77
CA GLN A 188 7.94 -18.25 1.89
C GLN A 188 7.23 -18.34 3.25
N VAL A 189 6.20 -17.52 3.48
CA VAL A 189 5.55 -17.43 4.80
C VAL A 189 4.66 -18.63 5.09
N GLY A 190 4.08 -19.25 4.06
CA GLY A 190 3.26 -20.47 4.16
C GLY A 190 1.89 -20.28 4.83
N LYS A 191 1.76 -19.37 5.81
CA LYS A 191 0.51 -19.06 6.52
C LYS A 191 0.35 -17.56 6.73
N LEU A 192 -0.73 -17.02 6.20
CA LEU A 192 -1.16 -15.65 6.50
C LEU A 192 -2.16 -15.62 7.67
N PRO A 193 -2.27 -14.50 8.39
CA PRO A 193 -3.42 -14.26 9.23
C PRO A 193 -4.71 -14.14 8.39
N PRO A 194 -5.89 -14.25 9.02
CA PRO A 194 -7.16 -13.97 8.36
C PRO A 194 -7.10 -12.70 7.50
N LEU A 195 -7.36 -12.86 6.21
CA LEU A 195 -7.34 -11.80 5.21
C LEU A 195 -8.74 -11.61 4.66
N TRP A 196 -9.31 -10.42 4.85
CA TRP A 196 -10.50 -9.99 4.15
C TRP A 196 -10.09 -9.13 2.94
N LEU A 197 -10.23 -9.71 1.75
CA LEU A 197 -9.95 -9.04 0.48
C LEU A 197 -11.27 -8.59 -0.16
N ILE A 198 -11.38 -7.31 -0.49
CA ILE A 198 -12.52 -6.73 -1.22
C ILE A 198 -11.97 -6.09 -2.50
N HIS A 199 -12.41 -6.54 -3.66
CA HIS A 199 -11.98 -5.99 -4.95
C HIS A 199 -13.14 -6.00 -5.93
N GLY A 200 -13.30 -4.91 -6.71
CA GLY A 200 -14.36 -4.83 -7.71
C GLY A 200 -14.06 -5.70 -8.93
N GLU A 201 -15.03 -6.51 -9.37
CA GLU A 201 -14.87 -7.33 -10.59
C GLU A 201 -14.59 -6.47 -11.83
N ASP A 202 -15.22 -5.29 -11.90
CA ASP A 202 -15.05 -4.30 -12.98
C ASP A 202 -14.08 -3.16 -12.62
N ASP A 203 -13.12 -3.39 -11.71
CA ASP A 203 -12.12 -2.36 -11.37
C ASP A 203 -11.31 -1.94 -12.61
N SER A 204 -11.54 -0.70 -13.05
CA SER A 204 -10.89 -0.13 -14.24
C SER A 204 -9.55 0.56 -13.94
N VAL A 205 -9.21 0.74 -12.66
CA VAL A 205 -7.94 1.34 -12.19
C VAL A 205 -6.89 0.24 -12.04
N VAL A 206 -7.17 -0.74 -11.16
CA VAL A 206 -6.32 -1.88 -10.82
C VAL A 206 -7.11 -3.16 -10.99
N GLY A 207 -7.27 -3.60 -12.24
CA GLY A 207 -8.15 -4.73 -12.57
C GLY A 207 -7.88 -6.03 -11.80
N PRO A 208 -8.82 -6.97 -11.82
CA PRO A 208 -8.81 -8.18 -10.97
C PRO A 208 -7.63 -9.12 -11.22
N SER A 209 -6.91 -8.97 -12.33
CA SER A 209 -5.65 -9.69 -12.56
C SER A 209 -4.57 -9.36 -11.52
N THR A 210 -4.70 -8.24 -10.80
CA THR A 210 -3.77 -7.80 -9.76
C THR A 210 -3.93 -8.53 -8.42
N ILE A 211 -4.91 -9.41 -8.24
CA ILE A 211 -5.12 -10.15 -6.97
C ILE A 211 -5.00 -11.67 -7.12
N CYS A 212 -4.59 -12.19 -8.29
CA CYS A 212 -4.55 -13.62 -8.63
C CYS A 212 -5.70 -14.42 -7.97
N VAL A 213 -6.93 -14.21 -8.44
CA VAL A 213 -8.07 -15.01 -8.00
C VAL A 213 -7.97 -16.41 -8.61
N HIS A 214 -7.11 -17.28 -8.08
CA HIS A 214 -7.50 -18.68 -8.04
C HIS A 214 -8.54 -18.76 -6.94
N ARG A 215 -9.81 -18.59 -7.34
CA ARG A 215 -11.05 -18.88 -6.61
C ARG A 215 -10.77 -19.39 -5.18
N VAL A 216 -10.63 -18.48 -4.22
CA VAL A 216 -10.61 -18.87 -2.81
C VAL A 216 -12.06 -19.20 -2.48
N ILE A 217 -12.41 -20.48 -2.65
CA ILE A 217 -13.68 -21.02 -2.18
C ILE A 217 -13.51 -21.20 -0.67
N PHE A 218 -14.31 -20.49 0.11
CA PHE A 218 -14.52 -20.81 1.53
C PHE A 218 -15.35 -22.08 1.67
#